data_AF-A0A965MMC3-F1
#
_entry.id   AF-A0A965MMC3-F1
#
_cell.length_a   1.000
_cell.length_b   1.000
_cell.length_c   1.000
_cell.angle_alpha   90.00
_cell.angle_beta   90.00
_cell.angle_gamma   90.00
#
_symmetry.space_group_name_H-M   'P 1'
#
loop_
_entity.id
_entity.type
_entity.pdbx_description
1 polymer ?
#
loop_
_entity_poly.entity_id
_entity_poly.type
_entity_poly.pdbx_seq_one_letter_code
_entity_poly.pdbx_strand_id
1 'polypeptide(L)'
;RIKAKPGISRVNGNAVTFDDGTQQKFDCMIAATGYNVDLPFLDATTSPVQGHWLNLYHRVVHPTQKNLFFVGFFNVSGGGNVRMMDDQSHWIAQLMKGTMKLPDLAQMQNEIEQERDDIKKLYPDTPRYTLELDPVAYRARLLKAMSKQWV
;
A
#
# COMPACT_ATOMS: atom_id res chain seq x y z
N ARG A 1 5.77 19.35 27.20
CA ARG A 1 5.72 17.96 27.73
C ARG A 1 4.53 17.25 27.08
N ILE A 2 4.64 15.97 26.73
CA ILE A 2 3.60 15.16 26.06
C ILE A 2 3.03 14.13 27.06
N LYS A 3 1.72 13.86 27.01
CA LYS A 3 1.06 12.82 27.80
C LYS A 3 0.22 11.94 26.86
N ALA A 4 0.47 10.63 26.88
CA ALA A 4 -0.37 9.67 26.18
C ALA A 4 -1.73 9.52 26.90
N LYS A 5 -2.79 9.32 26.13
CA LYS A 5 -4.16 9.11 26.59
C LYS A 5 -4.80 7.95 25.80
N PRO A 6 -5.81 7.26 26.36
CA PRO A 6 -6.62 6.29 25.62
C PRO A 6 -7.35 6.94 24.44
N GLY A 7 -8.13 6.14 23.69
CA GLY A 7 -8.98 6.65 22.62
C GLY A 7 -9.97 7.71 23.12
N ILE A 8 -10.50 8.48 22.17
CA ILE A 8 -11.49 9.53 22.42
C ILE A 8 -12.88 8.91 22.27
N SER A 9 -13.67 8.91 23.34
CA SER A 9 -15.05 8.42 23.33
C SER A 9 -16.05 9.52 22.94
N ARG A 10 -15.79 10.78 23.30
CA ARG A 10 -16.67 11.91 22.96
C ARG A 10 -15.94 13.25 22.94
N VAL A 11 -16.35 14.12 22.03
CA VAL A 11 -15.94 15.53 21.98
C VAL A 11 -17.18 16.41 22.15
N ASN A 12 -17.15 17.35 23.09
CA ASN A 12 -18.20 18.35 23.31
C ASN A 12 -17.57 19.75 23.44
N GLY A 13 -17.63 20.53 22.36
CA GLY A 13 -16.90 21.80 22.27
C GLY A 13 -15.40 21.56 22.46
N ASN A 14 -14.80 22.21 23.46
CA ASN A 14 -13.39 22.02 23.80
C ASN A 14 -13.13 20.91 24.83
N ALA A 15 -14.17 20.26 25.35
CA ALA A 15 -14.04 19.17 26.31
C ALA A 15 -13.98 17.81 25.60
N VAL A 16 -12.90 17.07 25.83
CA VAL A 16 -12.67 15.72 25.29
C VAL A 16 -12.79 14.70 26.43
N THR A 17 -13.65 13.70 26.23
CA THR A 17 -13.78 12.53 27.11
C THR A 17 -13.04 11.36 26.47
N PHE A 18 -12.18 10.71 27.25
CA PHE A 18 -11.41 9.53 26.84
C PHE A 18 -12.13 8.24 27.23
N ASP A 19 -11.67 7.10 26.68
CA ASP A 19 -12.29 5.78 26.93
C ASP A 19 -12.18 5.32 28.39
N ASP A 20 -11.23 5.86 29.16
CA ASP A 20 -11.09 5.61 30.61
C ASP A 20 -12.05 6.46 31.47
N GLY A 21 -12.93 7.25 30.83
CA GLY A 21 -13.85 8.17 31.49
C GLY A 21 -13.23 9.49 31.92
N THR A 22 -11.91 9.68 31.79
CA THR A 22 -11.29 10.98 32.10
C THR A 22 -11.71 12.05 31.09
N GLN A 23 -11.81 13.29 31.56
CA GLN A 23 -12.19 14.43 30.73
C GLN A 23 -11.19 15.57 30.89
N GLN A 24 -10.86 16.24 29.78
CA GLN A 24 -9.99 17.40 29.79
C GLN A 24 -10.38 18.40 28.68
N LYS A 25 -10.09 19.68 28.90
CA LYS A 25 -10.27 20.72 27.88
C LYS A 25 -9.01 20.93 27.04
N PHE A 26 -9.19 21.18 25.75
CA PHE A 26 -8.12 21.44 24.79
C PHE A 26 -8.48 22.63 23.88
N ASP A 27 -7.53 23.53 23.65
CA ASP A 27 -7.74 24.70 22.79
C ASP A 27 -7.64 24.35 21.28
N CYS A 28 -6.98 23.23 20.96
CA CYS A 28 -6.76 22.77 19.59
C CYS A 28 -6.80 21.24 19.52
N MET A 29 -7.30 20.72 18.41
CA MET A 29 -7.27 19.30 18.05
C MET A 29 -6.65 19.14 16.67
N ILE A 30 -5.66 18.25 16.56
CA ILE A 30 -5.01 17.91 15.30
C ILE A 30 -5.41 16.47 14.95
N ALA A 31 -6.20 16.31 13.89
CA ALA A 31 -6.60 14.99 13.39
C ALA A 31 -5.47 14.38 12.55
N ALA A 32 -4.56 13.66 13.20
CA ALA A 32 -3.49 12.90 12.54
C ALA A 32 -3.93 11.45 12.20
N THR A 33 -5.14 11.29 11.65
CA THR A 33 -5.80 9.98 11.45
C THR A 33 -5.42 9.27 10.13
N GLY A 34 -4.43 9.79 9.41
CA GLY A 34 -3.96 9.23 8.14
C GLY A 34 -4.74 9.71 6.92
N TYR A 35 -4.60 8.98 5.81
CA TYR A 35 -5.15 9.33 4.50
C TYR A 35 -5.80 8.12 3.83
N ASN A 36 -6.78 8.38 2.96
CA ASN A 36 -7.29 7.40 2.00
C ASN A 36 -6.52 7.52 0.68
N VAL A 37 -6.40 6.42 -0.06
CA VAL A 37 -5.85 6.42 -1.42
C VAL A 37 -6.99 6.62 -2.41
N ASP A 38 -6.84 7.59 -3.31
CA ASP A 38 -7.78 7.86 -4.39
C ASP A 38 -7.03 8.36 -5.64
N LEU A 39 -7.58 8.05 -6.81
CA LEU A 39 -7.02 8.40 -8.13
C LEU A 39 -8.13 8.93 -9.04
N PRO A 40 -8.67 10.14 -8.76
CA PRO A 40 -9.89 10.65 -9.39
C PRO A 40 -9.74 11.00 -10.88
N PHE A 41 -8.52 10.96 -11.41
CA PHE A 41 -8.22 11.16 -12.82
C PHE A 41 -8.31 9.85 -13.64
N LEU A 42 -8.46 8.69 -13.00
CA LEU A 42 -8.67 7.40 -13.66
C LEU A 42 -10.14 7.02 -13.64
N ASP A 43 -10.63 6.43 -14.73
CA ASP A 43 -11.95 5.80 -14.73
C ASP A 43 -11.98 4.54 -13.86
N ALA A 44 -13.20 4.07 -13.55
CA ALA A 44 -13.39 2.89 -12.71
C ALA A 44 -12.79 1.59 -13.30
N THR A 45 -12.60 1.52 -14.62
CA THR A 45 -12.02 0.33 -15.29
C THR A 45 -10.50 0.32 -15.31
N THR A 46 -9.89 1.47 -15.03
CA THR A 46 -8.45 1.72 -15.05
C THR A 46 -7.89 1.94 -13.65
N SER A 47 -8.73 2.38 -12.70
CA SER A 47 -8.35 2.53 -11.31
C SER A 47 -8.04 1.17 -10.68
N PRO A 48 -6.84 1.00 -10.09
CA PRO A 48 -6.51 -0.21 -9.35
C PRO A 48 -7.12 -0.21 -7.93
N VAL A 49 -7.72 0.90 -7.50
CA VAL A 49 -8.18 1.07 -6.12
C VAL A 49 -9.47 0.28 -5.90
N GLN A 50 -9.44 -0.65 -4.95
CA GLN A 50 -10.58 -1.46 -4.52
C GLN A 50 -10.74 -1.35 -3.00
N GLY A 51 -11.52 -0.37 -2.56
CA GLY A 51 -11.62 0.00 -1.16
C GLY A 51 -10.27 0.49 -0.63
N HIS A 52 -9.66 -0.27 0.28
CA HIS A 52 -8.33 0.04 0.80
C HIS A 52 -7.21 -0.79 0.12
N TRP A 53 -7.54 -1.62 -0.86
CA TRP A 53 -6.57 -2.46 -1.58
C TRP A 53 -6.23 -1.87 -2.95
N LEU A 54 -5.06 -2.22 -3.48
CA LEU A 54 -4.66 -1.94 -4.85
C LEU A 54 -4.51 -3.26 -5.62
N ASN A 55 -5.36 -3.46 -6.62
CA ASN A 55 -5.34 -4.62 -7.49
C ASN A 55 -4.23 -4.51 -8.54
N LEU A 56 -2.98 -4.61 -8.09
CA LEU A 56 -1.78 -4.43 -8.91
C LEU A 56 -0.81 -5.59 -8.72
N TYR A 57 -0.37 -6.19 -9.83
CA TYR A 57 0.66 -7.20 -9.80
C TYR A 57 1.99 -6.57 -9.38
N HIS A 58 2.57 -7.10 -8.30
CA HIS A 58 3.76 -6.54 -7.62
C HIS A 58 3.68 -5.04 -7.28
N ARG A 59 2.49 -4.48 -7.05
CA ARG A 59 2.25 -3.03 -6.84
C ARG A 59 2.65 -2.14 -8.02
N VAL A 60 2.74 -2.71 -9.23
CA VAL A 60 3.19 -2.00 -10.42
C VAL A 60 2.25 -2.16 -11.59
N VAL A 61 1.90 -3.39 -11.96
CA VAL A 61 1.25 -3.68 -13.24
C VAL A 61 -0.25 -3.81 -13.04
N HIS A 62 -1.04 -3.10 -13.85
CA HIS A 62 -2.47 -3.32 -13.89
C HIS A 62 -2.78 -4.65 -14.60
N PRO A 63 -3.52 -5.60 -13.99
CA PRO A 63 -3.69 -6.95 -14.55
C PRO A 63 -4.33 -6.98 -15.95
N THR A 64 -5.22 -6.03 -16.25
CA THR A 64 -5.99 -5.97 -17.51
C THR A 64 -5.66 -4.79 -18.41
N GLN A 65 -4.93 -3.76 -17.92
CA GLN A 65 -4.66 -2.55 -18.69
C GLN A 65 -3.22 -2.60 -19.20
N LYS A 66 -3.07 -2.76 -20.51
CA LYS A 66 -1.75 -2.87 -21.15
C LYS A 66 -1.01 -1.54 -21.08
N ASN A 67 0.29 -1.59 -20.82
CA ASN A 67 1.19 -0.43 -20.76
C ASN A 67 0.80 0.62 -19.70
N LEU A 68 0.00 0.25 -18.70
CA LEU A 68 -0.28 1.08 -17.54
C LEU A 68 0.49 0.54 -16.33
N PHE A 69 1.32 1.40 -15.75
CA PHE A 69 2.17 1.07 -14.63
C PHE A 69 2.04 2.09 -13.51
N PHE A 70 2.18 1.62 -12.29
CA PHE A 70 2.16 2.40 -11.06
C PHE A 70 3.50 2.25 -10.37
N VAL A 71 4.01 3.35 -9.79
CA VAL A 71 5.28 3.35 -9.07
C VAL A 71 5.06 3.97 -7.71
N GLY A 72 5.59 3.34 -6.66
CA GLY A 72 5.57 3.90 -5.31
C GLY A 72 4.24 3.79 -4.56
N PHE A 73 3.28 3.02 -5.09
CA PHE A 73 1.97 2.80 -4.45
C PHE A 73 2.05 1.73 -3.34
N PHE A 74 2.81 2.02 -2.30
CA PHE A 74 2.99 1.20 -1.11
C PHE A 74 3.43 2.06 0.08
N ASN A 75 3.25 1.54 1.29
CA ASN A 75 3.89 2.03 2.50
C ASN A 75 5.06 1.11 2.87
N VAL A 76 6.06 1.64 3.57
CA VAL A 76 7.25 0.87 3.96
C VAL A 76 7.48 1.02 5.46
N SER A 77 7.61 -0.11 6.14
CA SER A 77 7.77 -0.20 7.59
C SER A 77 9.13 0.29 8.11
N GLY A 78 10.16 0.41 7.26
CA GLY A 78 11.55 0.65 7.68
C GLY A 78 12.39 1.52 6.74
N GLY A 79 11.77 2.34 5.89
CA GLY A 79 12.47 3.14 4.86
C GLY A 79 12.90 2.33 3.64
N GLY A 80 13.57 2.96 2.67
CA GLY A 80 13.97 2.31 1.41
C GLY A 80 12.95 2.42 0.28
N ASN A 81 11.89 3.21 0.45
CA ASN A 81 10.89 3.52 -0.57
C ASN A 81 11.51 3.99 -1.90
N VAL A 82 12.51 4.88 -1.85
CA VAL A 82 13.21 5.36 -3.05
C VAL A 82 13.88 4.20 -3.80
N ARG A 83 14.51 3.27 -3.08
CA ARG A 83 15.16 2.11 -3.69
C ARG A 83 14.14 1.12 -4.29
N MET A 84 13.03 0.91 -3.60
CA MET A 84 11.95 0.06 -4.13
C MET A 84 11.34 0.67 -5.40
N MET A 85 11.12 1.99 -5.44
CA MET A 85 10.65 2.70 -6.64
C MET A 85 11.65 2.63 -7.79
N ASP A 86 12.96 2.68 -7.49
CA ASP A 86 14.03 2.48 -8.47
C ASP A 86 14.02 1.04 -9.05
N ASP A 87 13.90 0.03 -8.19
CA ASP A 87 13.79 -1.36 -8.65
C ASP A 87 12.49 -1.58 -9.49
N GLN A 88 11.36 -0.98 -9.10
CA GLN A 88 10.13 -0.97 -9.91
C GLN A 88 10.35 -0.34 -11.29
N SER A 89 11.02 0.81 -11.33
CA SER A 89 11.30 1.56 -12.57
C SER A 89 12.19 0.76 -13.51
N HIS A 90 13.23 0.10 -12.99
CA HIS A 90 14.07 -0.82 -13.77
C HIS A 90 13.26 -1.98 -14.35
N TRP A 91 12.37 -2.58 -13.57
CA TRP A 91 11.53 -3.67 -14.05
C TRP A 91 10.57 -3.21 -15.16
N ILE A 92 9.90 -2.06 -14.98
CA ILE A 92 9.04 -1.46 -16.01
C ILE A 92 9.81 -1.24 -17.32
N ALA A 93 11.03 -0.71 -17.25
CA ALA A 93 11.85 -0.49 -18.44
C ALA A 93 12.15 -1.80 -19.20
N GLN A 94 12.36 -2.93 -18.50
CA GLN A 94 12.55 -4.23 -19.14
C GLN A 94 11.25 -4.77 -19.75
N LEU A 95 10.11 -4.60 -19.08
CA LEU A 95 8.79 -4.94 -19.63
C LEU A 95 8.50 -4.15 -20.91
N MET A 96 8.79 -2.84 -20.93
CA MET A 96 8.60 -1.98 -22.10
C MET A 96 9.52 -2.36 -23.27
N LYS A 97 10.75 -2.83 -22.99
CA LYS A 97 11.66 -3.35 -24.00
C LYS A 97 11.28 -4.74 -24.51
N GLY A 98 10.35 -5.43 -23.85
CA GLY A 98 9.96 -6.81 -24.16
C GLY A 98 11.02 -7.86 -23.77
N THR A 99 12.06 -7.47 -23.04
CA THR A 99 13.08 -8.38 -22.50
C THR A 99 12.56 -9.17 -21.30
N MET A 100 11.48 -8.70 -20.68
CA MET A 100 10.69 -9.42 -19.69
C MET A 100 9.23 -9.47 -20.14
N LYS A 101 8.53 -10.55 -19.76
CA LYS A 101 7.12 -10.79 -20.07
C LYS A 101 6.30 -10.84 -18.79
N LEU A 102 5.05 -10.44 -18.86
CA LEU A 102 4.13 -10.68 -17.77
C LEU A 102 3.67 -12.15 -17.80
N PRO A 103 3.40 -12.76 -16.65
CA PRO A 103 2.66 -14.01 -16.63
C PRO A 103 1.22 -13.78 -17.10
N ASP A 104 0.45 -14.85 -17.24
CA ASP A 104 -0.96 -14.73 -17.60
C ASP A 104 -1.79 -14.05 -16.50
N LEU A 105 -3.02 -13.66 -16.85
CA LEU A 105 -3.92 -12.94 -15.95
C LEU A 105 -4.24 -13.75 -14.68
N ALA A 106 -4.43 -15.06 -14.82
CA ALA A 106 -4.80 -15.92 -13.68
C ALA A 106 -3.66 -16.00 -12.67
N GLN A 107 -2.42 -16.12 -13.14
CA GLN A 107 -1.24 -16.10 -12.29
C GLN A 107 -1.06 -14.72 -11.62
N MET A 108 -1.23 -13.62 -12.36
CA MET A 108 -1.15 -12.28 -11.77
C MET A 108 -2.19 -12.09 -10.65
N GLN A 109 -3.44 -12.51 -10.87
CA GLN A 109 -4.51 -12.43 -9.88
C GLN A 109 -4.20 -13.27 -8.64
N ASN A 110 -3.75 -14.52 -8.82
CA ASN A 110 -3.37 -15.39 -7.73
C ASN A 110 -2.21 -14.80 -6.89
N GLU A 111 -1.20 -14.19 -7.53
CA GLU A 111 -0.09 -13.55 -6.80
C GLU A 111 -0.51 -12.27 -6.07
N ILE A 112 -1.51 -11.53 -6.59
CA ILE A 112 -2.12 -10.38 -5.89
C ILE A 112 -2.85 -10.82 -4.63
N GLU A 113 -3.65 -11.88 -4.72
CA GLU A 113 -4.36 -12.45 -3.57
C GLU A 113 -3.40 -13.01 -2.53
N GLN A 114 -2.35 -13.71 -2.97
CA GLN A 114 -1.31 -14.22 -2.07
C GLN A 114 -0.60 -13.08 -1.32
N GLU A 115 -0.28 -11.97 -2.00
CA GLU A 115 0.33 -10.80 -1.34
C GLU A 115 -0.62 -10.22 -0.28
N ARG A 116 -1.92 -10.13 -0.58
CA ARG A 116 -2.93 -9.65 0.38
C ARG A 116 -2.98 -10.52 1.62
N ASP A 117 -2.95 -11.85 1.46
CA ASP A 117 -2.97 -12.79 2.57
C ASP A 117 -1.66 -12.75 3.39
N ASP A 118 -0.53 -12.55 2.73
CA ASP A 118 0.76 -12.42 3.42
C ASP A 118 0.83 -11.13 4.26
N ILE A 119 0.27 -10.02 3.77
CA ILE A 119 0.17 -8.77 4.53
C ILE A 119 -0.68 -8.98 5.79
N LYS A 120 -1.80 -9.69 5.70
CA LYS A 120 -2.66 -9.98 6.87
C LYS A 120 -1.99 -10.84 7.93
N LYS A 121 -0.98 -11.66 7.57
CA LYS A 121 -0.18 -12.43 8.54
C LYS A 121 0.82 -11.55 9.30
N LEU A 122 1.26 -10.46 8.67
CA LEU A 122 2.33 -9.60 9.18
C LEU A 122 1.81 -8.36 9.93
N TYR A 123 0.61 -7.90 9.59
CA TYR A 123 0.04 -6.66 10.11
C TYR A 123 -1.40 -6.84 10.59
N PRO A 124 -1.90 -5.98 11.50
CA PRO A 124 -3.31 -5.96 11.87
C PRO A 124 -4.22 -5.80 10.65
N ASP A 125 -5.29 -6.59 10.57
CA ASP A 125 -6.26 -6.55 9.47
C ASP A 125 -7.17 -5.31 9.57
N THR A 126 -6.57 -4.15 9.33
CA THR A 126 -7.25 -2.85 9.29
C THR A 126 -6.83 -2.08 8.04
N PRO A 127 -7.67 -1.16 7.53
CA PRO A 127 -7.40 -0.38 6.32
C PRO A 127 -6.01 0.23 6.20
N ARG A 128 -5.43 0.70 7.31
CA ARG A 128 -4.13 1.38 7.35
C ARG A 128 -2.96 0.51 6.87
N TYR A 129 -3.03 -0.81 7.06
CA TYR A 129 -1.91 -1.71 6.80
C TYR A 129 -1.95 -2.42 5.44
N THR A 130 -3.03 -2.22 4.68
CA THR A 130 -3.27 -2.86 3.37
C THR A 130 -2.20 -2.56 2.30
N LEU A 131 -1.44 -1.49 2.48
CA LEU A 131 -0.36 -1.06 1.57
C LEU A 131 1.04 -1.29 2.14
N GLU A 132 1.16 -1.80 3.37
CA GLU A 132 2.47 -2.02 3.98
C GLU A 132 3.22 -3.16 3.31
N LEU A 133 4.49 -2.91 3.04
CA LEU A 133 5.42 -3.89 2.52
C LEU A 133 6.69 -3.88 3.35
N ASP A 134 7.20 -5.08 3.65
CA ASP A 134 8.58 -5.24 4.09
C ASP A 134 9.52 -5.01 2.89
N PRO A 135 10.49 -4.08 2.99
CA PRO A 135 11.33 -3.70 1.86
C PRO A 135 12.24 -4.85 1.40
N VAL A 136 12.71 -5.72 2.30
CA VAL A 136 13.59 -6.82 1.94
C VAL A 136 12.82 -7.90 1.21
N ALA A 137 11.68 -8.32 1.76
CA ALA A 137 10.82 -9.35 1.18
C ALA A 137 10.25 -8.92 -0.17
N TYR A 138 9.78 -7.66 -0.28
CA TYR A 138 9.28 -7.14 -1.55
C TYR A 138 10.34 -7.14 -2.65
N ARG A 139 11.53 -6.60 -2.36
CA ARG A 139 12.63 -6.54 -3.33
C ARG A 139 13.09 -7.94 -3.75
N ALA A 140 13.20 -8.88 -2.81
CA ALA A 140 13.54 -10.27 -3.14
C ALA A 140 12.50 -10.89 -4.09
N ARG A 141 11.21 -10.61 -3.87
CA ARG A 141 10.12 -11.08 -4.73
C ARG A 141 10.18 -10.46 -6.12
N LEU A 142 10.38 -9.15 -6.21
CA LEU A 142 10.50 -8.43 -7.47
C LEU A 142 11.71 -8.91 -8.28
N LEU A 143 12.87 -9.06 -7.63
CA LEU A 143 14.08 -9.61 -8.25
C LEU A 143 13.89 -11.05 -8.72
N LYS A 144 13.12 -11.88 -7.99
CA LYS A 144 12.78 -13.24 -8.44
C LYS A 144 11.87 -13.22 -9.67
N ALA A 145 10.90 -12.30 -9.73
CA ALA A 145 10.07 -12.10 -10.92
C ALA A 145 10.93 -11.67 -12.12
N MET A 146 11.91 -10.80 -11.87
CA MET A 146 12.90 -10.39 -12.86
C MET A 146 13.82 -11.54 -13.30
N SER A 147 14.28 -12.42 -12.40
CA SER A 147 15.27 -13.46 -12.72
C SER A 147 14.69 -14.70 -13.39
N LYS A 148 13.41 -15.04 -13.13
CA LYS A 148 12.72 -16.19 -13.75
C LYS A 148 12.62 -16.12 -15.29
N GLN A 149 12.99 -14.99 -15.89
CA GLN A 149 12.85 -14.71 -17.32
C GLN A 149 14.19 -14.50 -18.04
N TRP A 150 15.30 -14.77 -17.36
CA TRP A 150 16.66 -14.76 -17.93
C TRP A 150 17.14 -16.13 -18.45
N VAL A 151 16.24 -17.12 -18.58
CA VAL A 151 16.53 -18.43 -19.16
C VAL A 151 15.78 -18.61 -20.47
#